data_AF-A0A1E5SU29-F1
#
_entry.id   AF-A0A1E5SU29-F1
#
_cell.length_a   1.000
_cell.length_b   1.000
_cell.length_c   1.000
_cell.angle_alpha   90.00
_cell.angle_beta   90.00
_cell.angle_gamma   90.00
#
_symmetry.space_group_name_H-M   'P 1'
#
loop_
_entity.id
_entity.type
_entity.pdbx_description
1 polymer ?
#
loop_
_entity_poly.entity_id
_entity_poly.type
_entity_poly.pdbx_seq_one_letter_code
_entity_poly.pdbx_strand_id
1 'polypeptide(L)'
;MKSQKVFLTLLLGIFVASVALAQTTEGRPLTKKELKEWAKRKKKMSIEDFKLLYDENVTQKAKIASIEGEIQNLERQVSTKDDRVSDLQKQVTRMQAAYQAAQREIENLKDQSITPVYNPELINGEDFSVGVVFKVQVGAFRKIDLAKYAETAKDFDQEGNELRKYIIGNFRNYDDANILKRYLREMGVEDAWIVPYRDGKRVPLKEVIAIEKVSNN
;
A
#
# COMPACT_ATOMS: atom_id res chain seq x y z
N MET A 1 -22.38 24.40 24.83
CA MET A 1 -21.13 25.17 25.12
C MET A 1 -21.14 25.95 26.44
N LYS A 2 -22.22 26.66 26.83
CA LYS A 2 -22.24 27.43 28.10
C LYS A 2 -22.12 26.53 29.36
N SER A 3 -22.81 25.38 29.38
CA SER A 3 -22.77 24.45 30.52
C SER A 3 -21.41 23.79 30.78
N GLN A 4 -20.62 23.51 29.72
CA GLN A 4 -19.27 22.96 29.85
C GLN A 4 -18.28 23.98 30.42
N LYS A 5 -18.42 25.27 30.08
CA LYS A 5 -17.57 26.34 30.62
C LYS A 5 -17.82 26.55 32.12
N VAL A 6 -19.08 26.50 32.56
CA VAL A 6 -19.45 26.63 33.98
C VAL A 6 -18.93 25.44 34.81
N PHE A 7 -19.01 24.23 34.26
CA PHE A 7 -18.49 23.04 34.92
C PHE A 7 -16.96 23.07 35.05
N LEU A 8 -16.26 23.52 34.01
CA LEU A 8 -14.79 23.66 34.00
C LEU A 8 -14.31 24.72 35.01
N THR A 9 -15.01 25.85 35.13
CA THR A 9 -14.68 26.89 36.12
C THR A 9 -14.91 26.43 37.56
N LEU A 10 -15.94 25.61 37.80
CA LEU A 10 -16.23 25.06 39.11
C LEU A 10 -15.16 24.04 39.53
N LEU A 11 -14.77 23.15 38.60
CA LEU A 11 -13.70 22.17 38.80
C LEU A 11 -12.35 22.85 39.07
N LEU A 12 -12.02 23.90 38.32
CA LEU A 12 -10.79 24.67 38.52
C LEU A 12 -10.79 25.41 39.88
N GLY A 13 -11.93 25.96 40.29
CA GLY A 13 -12.07 26.61 41.60
C GLY A 13 -11.89 25.64 42.78
N ILE A 14 -12.44 24.42 42.67
CA ILE A 14 -12.25 23.36 43.67
C ILE A 14 -10.79 22.91 43.71
N PHE A 15 -10.14 22.77 42.56
CA PHE A 15 -8.73 22.37 42.48
C PHE A 15 -7.80 23.43 43.10
N VAL A 16 -8.00 24.71 42.80
CA VAL A 16 -7.21 25.82 43.37
C VAL A 16 -7.42 25.96 44.88
N ALA A 17 -8.65 25.79 45.38
CA ALA A 17 -8.93 25.81 46.82
C ALA A 17 -8.28 24.63 47.55
N SER A 18 -8.22 23.44 46.91
CA SER A 18 -7.57 22.25 47.45
C SER A 18 -6.05 22.42 47.56
N VAL A 19 -5.43 23.01 46.52
CA VAL A 19 -3.99 23.29 46.50
C VAL A 19 -3.60 24.37 47.53
N ALA A 20 -4.42 25.41 47.70
CA ALA A 20 -4.17 26.46 48.69
C ALA A 20 -4.27 25.93 50.14
N LEU A 21 -5.20 25.00 50.42
CA LEU A 21 -5.31 24.37 51.74
C LEU A 21 -4.15 23.40 52.01
N ALA A 22 -3.70 22.64 51.00
CA ALA A 22 -2.57 21.72 51.13
C ALA A 22 -1.23 22.43 51.41
N GLN A 23 -1.04 23.67 50.91
CA GLN A 23 0.19 24.45 51.13
C GLN A 23 0.33 25.02 52.55
N THR A 24 -0.72 25.00 53.39
CA THR A 24 -0.67 25.60 54.74
C THR A 24 -0.53 24.58 55.88
N THR A 25 -0.57 23.28 55.57
CA THR A 25 -0.59 22.21 56.57
C THR A 25 0.78 21.58 56.84
N GLU A 26 1.77 21.75 55.97
CA GLU A 26 3.12 21.26 56.21
C GLU A 26 3.98 22.34 56.90
N GLY A 27 4.35 22.12 58.16
CA GLY A 27 5.43 22.88 58.83
C GLY A 27 5.03 24.12 59.65
N ARG A 28 3.75 24.46 59.82
CA ARG A 28 3.37 25.55 60.74
C ARG A 28 3.69 25.18 62.20
N PRO A 29 4.26 26.09 63.01
CA PRO A 29 4.51 25.81 64.42
C PRO A 29 3.19 25.58 65.16
N LEU A 30 3.19 24.65 66.12
CA LEU A 30 2.00 24.34 66.91
C LEU A 30 1.61 25.54 67.79
N THR A 31 0.31 25.82 67.86
CA THR A 31 -0.24 26.82 68.76
C THR A 31 -0.18 26.34 70.22
N LYS A 32 -0.26 27.27 71.19
CA LYS A 32 -0.27 26.95 72.63
C LYS A 32 -1.40 25.99 73.03
N LYS A 33 -2.57 26.07 72.38
CA LYS A 33 -3.70 25.18 72.64
C LYS A 33 -3.39 23.76 72.15
N GLU A 34 -2.88 23.64 70.93
CA GLU A 34 -2.45 22.35 70.34
C GLU A 34 -1.35 21.70 71.19
N LEU A 35 -0.32 22.46 71.60
CA LEU A 35 0.75 21.96 72.46
C LEU A 35 0.23 21.38 73.78
N LYS A 36 -0.72 22.07 74.44
CA LYS A 36 -1.37 21.57 75.66
C LYS A 36 -2.14 20.27 75.41
N GLU A 37 -2.81 20.15 74.26
CA GLU A 37 -3.56 18.96 73.90
C GLU A 37 -2.64 17.77 73.60
N TRP A 38 -1.56 17.98 72.85
CA TRP A 38 -0.54 16.97 72.60
C TRP A 38 0.18 16.52 73.87
N ALA A 39 0.46 17.44 74.81
CA ALA A 39 1.03 17.10 76.11
C ALA A 39 0.09 16.20 76.94
N LYS A 40 -1.23 16.45 76.90
CA LYS A 40 -2.23 15.58 77.54
C LYS A 40 -2.29 14.20 76.88
N ARG A 41 -2.26 14.15 75.54
CA ARG A 41 -2.25 12.89 74.77
C ARG A 41 -1.00 12.05 75.11
N LYS A 42 0.18 12.68 75.14
CA LYS A 42 1.44 12.02 75.52
C LYS A 42 1.40 11.44 76.94
N LYS A 43 0.81 12.16 77.90
CA LYS A 43 0.70 11.68 79.30
C LYS A 43 -0.26 10.50 79.47
N LYS A 44 -1.23 10.33 78.58
CA LYS A 44 -2.21 9.22 78.62
C LYS A 44 -1.70 7.95 77.94
N MET A 45 -0.61 8.03 77.19
CA MET A 45 -0.05 6.93 76.42
C MET A 45 0.95 6.16 77.28
N SER A 46 0.86 4.82 77.29
CA SER A 46 1.86 4.00 77.97
C SER A 46 3.17 3.97 77.20
N ILE A 47 4.23 3.43 77.82
CA ILE A 47 5.52 3.22 77.16
C ILE A 47 5.37 2.15 76.05
N GLU A 48 4.57 1.12 76.27
CA GLU A 48 4.26 0.09 75.28
C GLU A 48 3.50 0.68 74.07
N ASP A 49 2.48 1.51 74.32
CA ASP A 49 1.72 2.19 73.26
C ASP A 49 2.62 3.12 72.42
N PHE A 50 3.55 3.83 73.09
CA PHE A 50 4.52 4.68 72.40
C PHE A 50 5.47 3.88 71.52
N LYS A 51 5.96 2.73 72.01
CA LYS A 51 6.81 1.83 71.22
C LYS A 51 6.05 1.32 69.99
N LEU A 52 4.80 0.88 70.16
CA LEU A 52 3.97 0.39 69.06
C LEU A 52 3.79 1.48 67.97
N LEU A 53 3.44 2.70 68.37
CA LEU A 53 3.31 3.82 67.43
C LEU A 53 4.61 4.15 66.71
N TYR A 54 5.75 4.05 67.40
CA TYR A 54 7.05 4.25 66.79
C TYR A 54 7.36 3.18 65.73
N ASP A 55 7.16 1.91 66.07
CA ASP A 55 7.40 0.77 65.17
C ASP A 55 6.44 0.82 63.96
N GLU A 56 5.17 1.18 64.17
CA GLU A 56 4.20 1.43 63.09
C GLU A 56 4.62 2.61 62.21
N ASN A 57 5.12 3.70 62.77
CA ASN A 57 5.58 4.85 61.98
C ASN A 57 6.77 4.48 61.09
N VAL A 58 7.74 3.72 61.63
CA VAL A 58 8.87 3.19 60.85
C VAL A 58 8.36 2.30 59.71
N THR A 59 7.41 1.41 60.00
CA THR A 59 6.81 0.51 59.00
C THR A 59 6.04 1.28 57.93
N GLN A 60 5.26 2.28 58.31
CA GLN A 60 4.52 3.14 57.38
C GLN A 60 5.46 3.93 56.48
N LYS A 61 6.55 4.49 57.02
CA LYS A 61 7.59 5.16 56.23
C LYS A 61 8.23 4.23 55.21
N ALA A 62 8.53 2.98 55.60
CA ALA A 62 9.06 1.99 54.67
C ALA A 62 8.06 1.67 53.54
N LYS A 63 6.76 1.53 53.85
CA LYS A 63 5.71 1.33 52.84
C LYS A 63 5.57 2.53 51.90
N ILE A 64 5.62 3.75 52.42
CA ILE A 64 5.57 4.97 51.61
C ILE A 64 6.74 5.00 50.63
N ALA A 65 7.96 4.76 51.09
CA ALA A 65 9.14 4.72 50.23
C ALA A 65 9.03 3.64 49.13
N SER A 66 8.45 2.47 49.46
CA SER A 66 8.18 1.41 48.48
C SER A 66 7.18 1.86 47.41
N ILE A 67 6.05 2.45 47.83
CA ILE A 67 5.00 2.92 46.92
C ILE A 67 5.53 4.07 46.05
N GLU A 68 6.31 4.99 46.60
CA GLU A 68 6.98 6.06 45.83
C GLU A 68 7.88 5.47 44.74
N GLY A 69 8.65 4.41 45.04
CA GLY A 69 9.44 3.70 44.05
C GLY A 69 8.60 3.02 42.96
N GLU A 70 7.46 2.42 43.33
CA GLU A 70 6.52 1.83 42.38
C GLU A 70 5.89 2.89 41.46
N ILE A 71 5.50 4.04 42.00
CA ILE A 71 4.96 5.18 41.24
C ILE A 71 6.00 5.65 40.22
N GLN A 72 7.25 5.90 40.63
CA GLN A 72 8.32 6.31 39.72
C GLN A 72 8.58 5.27 38.62
N ASN A 73 8.44 3.98 38.93
CA ASN A 73 8.57 2.94 37.93
C ASN A 73 7.40 2.93 36.93
N LEU A 74 6.17 3.11 37.42
CA LEU A 74 4.97 3.20 36.59
C LEU A 74 5.01 4.44 35.68
N GLU A 75 5.43 5.58 36.20
CA GLU A 75 5.59 6.82 35.42
C GLU A 75 6.57 6.64 34.26
N ARG A 76 7.72 6.01 34.50
CA ARG A 76 8.68 5.66 33.43
C ARG A 76 8.05 4.75 32.38
N GLN A 77 7.29 3.73 32.79
CA GLN A 77 6.61 2.85 31.86
C GLN A 77 5.54 3.56 31.03
N VAL A 78 4.79 4.49 31.63
CA VAL A 78 3.79 5.30 30.93
C VAL A 78 4.48 6.17 29.88
N SER A 79 5.54 6.88 30.25
CA SER A 79 6.33 7.69 29.31
C SER A 79 6.83 6.87 28.11
N THR A 80 7.41 5.68 28.35
CA THR A 80 7.88 4.80 27.26
C THR A 80 6.72 4.31 26.37
N LYS A 81 5.54 4.06 26.94
CA LYS A 81 4.35 3.67 26.17
C LYS A 81 3.83 4.83 25.34
N ASP A 82 3.83 6.05 25.87
CA ASP A 82 3.42 7.25 25.14
C ASP A 82 4.33 7.51 23.92
N ASP A 83 5.65 7.36 24.08
CA ASP A 83 6.61 7.45 22.98
C ASP A 83 6.30 6.41 21.89
N ARG A 84 6.04 5.16 22.30
CA ARG A 84 5.71 4.08 21.37
C ARG A 84 4.37 4.32 20.65
N VAL A 85 3.36 4.85 21.35
CA VAL A 85 2.07 5.22 20.75
C VAL A 85 2.27 6.33 19.71
N SER A 86 3.07 7.35 20.02
CA SER A 86 3.41 8.43 19.10
C SER A 86 4.07 7.90 17.82
N ASP A 87 5.02 6.98 17.95
CA ASP A 87 5.70 6.39 16.80
C ASP A 87 4.81 5.47 15.96
N LEU A 88 3.91 4.72 16.59
CA LEU A 88 2.91 3.93 15.88
C LEU A 88 1.91 4.83 15.13
N GLN A 89 1.48 5.95 15.72
CA GLN A 89 0.62 6.93 15.05
C GLN A 89 1.29 7.53 13.81
N LYS A 90 2.59 7.85 13.90
CA LYS A 90 3.37 8.31 12.73
C LYS A 90 3.45 7.23 11.64
N GLN A 91 3.66 5.97 12.00
CA GLN A 91 3.69 4.86 11.04
C GLN A 91 2.34 4.68 10.33
N VAL A 92 1.24 4.70 11.07
CA VAL A 92 -0.12 4.61 10.50
C VAL A 92 -0.37 5.77 9.52
N THR A 93 0.02 6.99 9.90
CA THR A 93 -0.14 8.18 9.04
C THR A 93 0.65 8.04 7.73
N ARG A 94 1.90 7.58 7.80
CA ARG A 94 2.74 7.32 6.61
C ARG A 94 2.14 6.24 5.73
N MET A 95 1.66 5.15 6.32
CA MET A 95 1.03 4.05 5.59
C MET A 95 -0.26 4.50 4.90
N GLN A 96 -1.10 5.29 5.57
CA GLN A 96 -2.30 5.86 4.97
C GLN A 96 -1.96 6.78 3.80
N ALA A 97 -0.94 7.63 3.92
CA ALA A 97 -0.47 8.48 2.83
C ALA A 97 0.05 7.66 1.63
N ALA A 98 0.84 6.61 1.89
CA ALA A 98 1.33 5.70 0.85
C ALA A 98 0.20 4.95 0.14
N TYR A 99 -0.80 4.48 0.89
CA TYR A 99 -1.98 3.82 0.33
C TYR A 99 -2.78 4.77 -0.57
N GLN A 100 -3.02 6.01 -0.12
CA GLN A 100 -3.69 7.01 -0.95
C GLN A 100 -2.91 7.35 -2.22
N ALA A 101 -1.58 7.46 -2.13
CA ALA A 101 -0.73 7.69 -3.29
C ALA A 101 -0.81 6.52 -4.30
N ALA A 102 -0.75 5.28 -3.81
CA ALA A 102 -0.91 4.09 -4.64
C ALA A 102 -2.30 4.00 -5.29
N GLN A 103 -3.36 4.38 -4.57
CA GLN A 103 -4.71 4.44 -5.14
C GLN A 103 -4.82 5.44 -6.29
N ARG A 104 -4.23 6.63 -6.12
CA ARG A 104 -4.20 7.64 -7.19
C ARG A 104 -3.39 7.18 -8.39
N GLU A 105 -2.28 6.49 -8.18
CA GLU A 105 -1.48 5.93 -9.27
C GLU A 105 -2.29 4.89 -10.05
N ILE A 106 -3.01 4.00 -9.37
CA ILE A 106 -3.91 3.03 -10.01
C ILE A 106 -5.03 3.75 -10.79
N GLU A 107 -5.58 4.84 -10.26
CA GLU A 107 -6.61 5.63 -10.93
C GLU A 107 -6.07 6.31 -12.20
N ASN A 108 -4.88 6.92 -12.14
CA ASN A 108 -4.20 7.48 -13.30
C ASN A 108 -3.90 6.41 -14.37
N LEU A 109 -3.46 5.22 -13.96
CA LEU A 109 -3.21 4.11 -14.88
C LEU A 109 -4.51 3.58 -15.51
N LYS A 110 -5.64 3.64 -14.79
CA LYS A 110 -6.96 3.28 -15.35
C LYS A 110 -7.45 4.29 -16.38
N ASP A 111 -7.19 5.58 -16.15
CA ASP A 111 -7.57 6.64 -17.10
C ASP A 111 -6.66 6.63 -18.34
N GLN A 112 -5.41 6.16 -18.19
CA GLN A 112 -4.50 5.89 -19.30
C GLN A 112 -4.72 4.53 -19.98
N SER A 113 -5.42 3.58 -19.34
CA SER A 113 -5.85 2.36 -20.01
C SER A 113 -7.01 2.71 -20.96
N ILE A 114 -6.61 3.03 -22.19
CA ILE A 114 -7.41 2.93 -23.40
C ILE A 114 -8.38 1.76 -23.21
N THR A 115 -9.69 2.04 -23.27
CA THR A 115 -10.70 0.98 -23.32
C THR A 115 -10.22 -0.08 -24.29
N PRO A 116 -10.03 -1.36 -23.89
CA PRO A 116 -9.75 -2.37 -24.88
C PRO A 116 -10.98 -2.37 -25.77
N VAL A 117 -10.85 -1.82 -26.97
CA VAL A 117 -11.75 -2.14 -28.07
C VAL A 117 -11.65 -3.65 -28.13
N TYR A 118 -12.70 -4.33 -27.67
CA TYR A 118 -12.77 -5.76 -27.74
C TYR A 118 -12.61 -6.13 -29.21
N ASN A 119 -11.40 -6.56 -29.57
CA ASN A 119 -11.10 -7.04 -30.89
C ASN A 119 -11.10 -8.57 -30.81
N PRO A 120 -12.10 -9.25 -31.39
CA PRO A 120 -12.18 -10.71 -31.38
C PRO A 120 -11.00 -11.39 -32.11
N GLU A 121 -10.09 -10.63 -32.72
CA GLU A 121 -8.91 -11.11 -33.45
C GLU A 121 -7.61 -11.19 -32.62
N LEU A 122 -7.66 -10.98 -31.30
CA LEU A 122 -6.48 -11.12 -30.43
C LEU A 122 -5.91 -12.56 -30.49
N ILE A 123 -4.67 -12.69 -30.99
CA ILE A 123 -3.91 -13.95 -30.98
C ILE A 123 -2.84 -13.83 -29.89
N ASN A 124 -2.89 -14.72 -28.90
CA ASN A 124 -1.97 -14.74 -27.74
C ASN A 124 -1.88 -13.41 -26.95
N GLY A 125 -2.95 -12.62 -26.92
CA GLY A 125 -3.00 -11.35 -26.18
C GLY A 125 -2.40 -10.16 -26.94
N GLU A 126 -1.95 -10.35 -28.18
CA GLU A 126 -1.52 -9.27 -29.08
C GLU A 126 -2.59 -8.93 -30.12
N ASP A 127 -2.79 -7.63 -30.34
CA ASP A 127 -3.70 -7.10 -31.36
C ASP A 127 -3.00 -6.87 -32.69
N PHE A 128 -2.98 -7.88 -33.54
CA PHE A 128 -2.39 -7.81 -34.88
C PHE A 128 -3.23 -7.01 -35.90
N SER A 129 -4.37 -6.43 -35.49
CA SER A 129 -5.15 -5.55 -36.38
C SER A 129 -4.58 -4.12 -36.45
N VAL A 130 -3.76 -3.72 -35.48
CA VAL A 130 -3.19 -2.36 -35.37
C VAL A 130 -1.67 -2.38 -35.56
N GLY A 131 -1.15 -1.38 -36.24
CA GLY A 131 0.28 -1.22 -36.53
C GLY A 131 0.75 -2.10 -37.68
N VAL A 132 2.07 -2.21 -37.80
CA VAL A 132 2.69 -3.05 -38.83
C VAL A 132 2.71 -4.50 -38.36
N VAL A 133 2.27 -5.41 -39.24
CA VAL A 133 2.31 -6.86 -39.06
C VAL A 133 2.82 -7.52 -40.32
N PHE A 134 3.82 -8.38 -40.17
CA PHE A 134 4.34 -9.23 -41.24
C PHE A 134 3.67 -10.59 -41.15
N LYS A 135 3.06 -11.03 -42.26
CA LYS A 135 2.51 -12.38 -42.40
C LYS A 135 3.24 -13.12 -43.50
N VAL A 136 3.31 -14.45 -43.46
CA VAL A 136 3.96 -15.24 -44.52
C VAL A 136 2.92 -15.91 -45.39
N GLN A 137 2.81 -15.52 -46.64
CA GLN A 137 1.92 -16.16 -47.60
C GLN A 137 2.62 -17.38 -48.22
N VAL A 138 1.97 -18.54 -48.19
CA VAL A 138 2.50 -19.84 -48.65
C VAL A 138 1.98 -20.28 -50.02
N GLY A 139 1.05 -19.54 -50.60
CA GLY A 139 0.59 -19.78 -51.96
C GLY A 139 -0.75 -19.10 -52.27
N ALA A 140 -1.12 -19.15 -53.55
CA ALA A 140 -2.44 -18.75 -54.04
C ALA A 140 -2.93 -19.85 -55.00
N PHE A 141 -3.75 -20.78 -54.50
CA PHE A 141 -4.16 -21.97 -55.27
C PHE A 141 -5.60 -21.82 -55.76
N ARG A 142 -5.85 -22.12 -57.05
CA ARG A 142 -7.20 -22.06 -57.67
C ARG A 142 -8.08 -23.27 -57.37
N LYS A 143 -7.51 -24.44 -57.06
CA LYS A 143 -8.25 -25.73 -57.06
C LYS A 143 -7.89 -26.72 -55.95
N ILE A 144 -7.02 -26.37 -55.01
CA ILE A 144 -6.70 -27.23 -53.86
C ILE A 144 -7.53 -26.74 -52.68
N ASP A 145 -8.34 -27.64 -52.12
CA ASP A 145 -9.16 -27.38 -50.94
C ASP A 145 -8.40 -27.81 -49.69
N LEU A 146 -7.61 -26.89 -49.14
CA LEU A 146 -6.95 -27.08 -47.84
C LEU A 146 -7.84 -26.58 -46.69
N ALA A 147 -9.13 -26.31 -46.92
CA ALA A 147 -10.05 -25.83 -45.88
C ALA A 147 -10.04 -26.71 -44.63
N LYS A 148 -9.89 -28.04 -44.81
CA LYS A 148 -9.80 -29.01 -43.72
C LYS A 148 -8.59 -28.80 -42.78
N TYR A 149 -7.53 -28.16 -43.25
CA TYR A 149 -6.34 -27.83 -42.45
C TYR A 149 -6.38 -26.39 -41.92
N ALA A 150 -7.06 -25.49 -42.63
CA ALA A 150 -7.25 -24.10 -42.21
C ALA A 150 -8.17 -23.98 -40.98
N GLU A 151 -9.20 -24.82 -40.85
CA GLU A 151 -10.08 -24.80 -39.66
C GLU A 151 -9.36 -25.20 -38.35
N THR A 152 -8.24 -25.93 -38.44
CA THR A 152 -7.52 -26.44 -37.27
C THR A 152 -6.42 -25.48 -36.79
N ALA A 153 -6.00 -24.53 -37.64
CA ALA A 153 -4.90 -23.63 -37.35
C ALA A 153 -5.42 -22.18 -37.34
N LYS A 154 -5.46 -21.58 -36.14
CA LYS A 154 -5.86 -20.18 -35.89
C LYS A 154 -5.12 -19.12 -36.74
N ASP A 155 -4.04 -19.51 -37.41
CA ASP A 155 -3.16 -18.65 -38.19
C ASP A 155 -3.42 -18.69 -39.71
N PHE A 156 -4.44 -19.41 -40.18
CA PHE A 156 -4.78 -19.51 -41.59
C PHE A 156 -5.90 -18.55 -42.00
N ASP A 157 -5.59 -17.64 -42.93
CA ASP A 157 -6.56 -16.68 -43.48
C ASP A 157 -6.74 -16.88 -45.01
N GLN A 158 -7.99 -16.79 -45.49
CA GLN A 158 -8.38 -16.98 -46.90
C GLN A 158 -8.88 -15.65 -47.49
N GLU A 159 -8.17 -15.10 -48.48
CA GLU A 159 -8.55 -13.81 -49.08
C GLU A 159 -8.58 -13.86 -50.63
N GLY A 160 -9.78 -13.85 -51.23
CA GLY A 160 -10.02 -13.65 -52.67
C GLY A 160 -11.08 -14.58 -53.30
N ASN A 161 -11.95 -14.03 -54.18
CA ASN A 161 -13.09 -14.76 -54.78
C ASN A 161 -12.73 -15.85 -55.82
N GLU A 162 -11.51 -15.87 -56.38
CA GLU A 162 -11.09 -16.86 -57.40
C GLU A 162 -9.76 -17.57 -57.11
N LEU A 163 -9.00 -17.09 -56.13
CA LEU A 163 -7.69 -17.58 -55.73
C LEU A 163 -7.64 -17.64 -54.21
N ARG A 164 -7.60 -18.85 -53.64
CA ARG A 164 -7.45 -19.01 -52.20
C ARG A 164 -5.99 -18.76 -51.84
N LYS A 165 -5.73 -17.60 -51.24
CA LYS A 165 -4.46 -17.27 -50.62
C LYS A 165 -4.39 -17.96 -49.27
N TYR A 166 -3.25 -18.54 -48.96
CA TYR A 166 -3.00 -19.14 -47.65
C TYR A 166 -1.88 -18.36 -46.98
N ILE A 167 -2.18 -17.78 -45.83
CA ILE A 167 -1.27 -16.96 -45.04
C ILE A 167 -1.05 -17.68 -43.70
N ILE A 168 0.18 -17.64 -43.18
CA ILE A 168 0.57 -18.26 -41.92
C ILE A 168 1.38 -17.26 -41.08
N GLY A 169 1.01 -17.20 -39.80
CA GLY A 169 1.73 -16.48 -38.76
C GLY A 169 1.54 -14.97 -38.82
N ASN A 170 1.58 -14.34 -37.65
CA ASN A 170 1.56 -12.90 -37.49
C ASN A 170 2.80 -12.48 -36.69
N PHE A 171 3.62 -11.61 -37.26
CA PHE A 171 4.91 -11.20 -36.69
C PHE A 171 5.01 -9.68 -36.63
N ARG A 172 5.53 -9.15 -35.51
CA ARG A 172 5.87 -7.73 -35.38
C ARG A 172 7.21 -7.38 -36.03
N ASN A 173 8.11 -8.34 -36.08
CA ASN A 173 9.45 -8.20 -36.63
C ASN A 173 9.53 -8.87 -38.01
N TYR A 174 10.16 -8.19 -38.97
CA TYR A 174 10.43 -8.73 -40.30
C TYR A 174 11.32 -9.98 -40.25
N ASP A 175 12.32 -10.01 -39.35
CA ASP A 175 13.28 -11.10 -39.27
C ASP A 175 12.63 -12.43 -38.83
N ASP A 176 11.66 -12.37 -37.92
CA ASP A 176 10.91 -13.56 -37.48
C ASP A 176 10.07 -14.14 -38.63
N ALA A 177 9.40 -13.27 -39.40
CA ALA A 177 8.69 -13.67 -40.61
C ALA A 177 9.64 -14.24 -41.67
N ASN A 178 10.87 -13.73 -41.75
CA ASN A 178 11.89 -14.21 -42.67
C ASN A 178 12.44 -15.59 -42.29
N ILE A 179 12.56 -15.89 -40.99
CA ILE A 179 12.89 -17.23 -40.48
C ILE A 179 11.80 -18.23 -40.89
N LEU A 180 10.52 -17.92 -40.63
CA LEU A 180 9.42 -18.81 -41.01
C LEU A 180 9.37 -19.02 -42.52
N LYS A 181 9.51 -17.96 -43.33
CA LYS A 181 9.58 -18.06 -44.79
C LYS A 181 10.68 -19.01 -45.25
N ARG A 182 11.89 -18.92 -44.67
CA ARG A 182 13.01 -19.81 -45.03
C ARG A 182 12.67 -21.25 -44.70
N TYR A 183 12.15 -21.51 -43.51
CA TYR A 183 11.74 -22.84 -43.08
C TYR A 183 10.69 -23.45 -44.01
N LEU A 184 9.67 -22.67 -44.41
CA LEU A 184 8.64 -23.11 -45.34
C LEU A 184 9.22 -23.47 -46.72
N ARG A 185 10.17 -22.68 -47.23
CA ARG A 185 10.86 -22.97 -48.49
C ARG A 185 11.71 -24.24 -48.41
N GLU A 186 12.41 -24.46 -47.30
CA GLU A 186 13.18 -25.69 -47.05
C GLU A 186 12.27 -26.93 -47.01
N MET A 187 11.03 -26.79 -46.55
CA MET A 187 10.01 -27.84 -46.57
C MET A 187 9.30 -28.02 -47.93
N GLY A 188 9.71 -27.29 -48.97
CA GLY A 188 9.18 -27.43 -50.33
C GLY A 188 8.07 -26.43 -50.71
N VAL A 189 7.80 -25.42 -49.88
CA VAL A 189 6.91 -24.30 -50.23
C VAL A 189 7.74 -23.17 -50.86
N GLU A 190 8.19 -23.39 -52.08
CA GLU A 190 9.15 -22.51 -52.77
C GLU A 190 8.61 -21.08 -52.99
N ASP A 191 7.29 -20.97 -53.22
CA ASP A 191 6.58 -19.72 -53.44
C ASP A 191 6.21 -18.98 -52.15
N ALA A 192 6.82 -19.28 -50.99
CA ALA A 192 6.51 -18.52 -49.78
C ALA A 192 7.10 -17.09 -49.84
N TRP A 193 6.31 -16.06 -49.53
CA TRP A 193 6.80 -14.66 -49.42
C TRP A 193 6.16 -13.92 -48.23
N ILE A 194 6.85 -12.87 -47.77
CA ILE A 194 6.36 -12.02 -46.67
C ILE A 194 5.43 -10.95 -47.22
N VAL A 195 4.27 -10.79 -46.58
CA VAL A 195 3.26 -9.79 -46.89
C VAL A 195 3.08 -8.89 -45.67
N PRO A 196 3.42 -7.60 -45.76
CA PRO A 196 3.17 -6.67 -44.68
C PRO A 196 1.74 -6.11 -44.75
N TYR A 197 1.16 -5.94 -43.57
CA TYR A 197 -0.08 -5.24 -43.32
C TYR A 197 0.21 -4.07 -42.38
N ARG A 198 -0.50 -2.95 -42.59
CA ARG A 198 -0.58 -1.84 -41.64
C ARG A 198 -2.04 -1.60 -41.34
N ASP A 199 -2.40 -1.66 -40.06
CA ASP A 199 -3.77 -1.43 -39.59
C ASP A 199 -4.80 -2.30 -40.36
N GLY A 200 -4.48 -3.59 -40.52
CA GLY A 200 -5.29 -4.56 -41.27
C GLY A 200 -5.26 -4.44 -42.80
N LYS A 201 -4.58 -3.43 -43.37
CA LYS A 201 -4.50 -3.24 -44.83
C LYS A 201 -3.14 -3.64 -45.39
N ARG A 202 -3.13 -4.40 -46.49
CA ARG A 202 -1.89 -4.78 -47.17
C ARG A 202 -1.16 -3.56 -47.70
N VAL A 203 0.14 -3.47 -47.41
CA VAL A 203 1.02 -2.37 -47.86
C VAL A 203 2.25 -2.93 -48.58
N PRO A 204 2.91 -2.14 -49.45
CA PRO A 204 4.17 -2.54 -50.06
C PRO A 204 5.29 -2.71 -49.03
N LEU A 205 6.08 -3.79 -49.14
CA LEU A 205 7.16 -4.10 -48.20
C LEU A 205 8.20 -2.98 -48.07
N LYS A 206 8.47 -2.27 -49.18
CA LYS A 206 9.42 -1.14 -49.21
C LYS A 206 9.01 0.01 -48.28
N GLU A 207 7.71 0.27 -48.14
CA GLU A 207 7.20 1.36 -47.29
C GLU A 207 7.34 1.05 -45.81
N VAL A 208 7.30 -0.23 -45.45
CA VAL A 208 7.34 -0.67 -44.06
C VAL A 208 8.78 -0.77 -43.55
N ILE A 209 9.68 -1.37 -44.33
CA ILE A 209 11.09 -1.50 -43.98
C ILE A 209 11.76 -0.12 -43.81
N ALA A 210 11.32 0.89 -44.56
CA ALA A 210 11.82 2.26 -44.43
C ALA A 210 11.46 2.89 -43.07
N ILE A 211 10.29 2.57 -42.51
CA ILE A 211 9.80 3.14 -41.26
C ILE A 211 10.40 2.42 -40.04
N GLU A 212 10.57 1.10 -40.11
CA GLU A 212 11.20 0.30 -39.05
C GLU A 212 12.64 0.76 -38.76
N LYS A 213 13.40 1.12 -39.81
CA LYS A 213 14.77 1.65 -39.65
C LYS A 213 14.84 3.05 -39.04
N VAL A 214 13.78 3.84 -39.17
CA VAL A 214 13.70 5.20 -38.60
C VAL A 214 13.26 5.16 -37.13
N SER A 215 12.49 4.16 -36.72
CA SER A 215 12.01 4.02 -35.34
C SER A 215 13.00 3.36 -34.38
N ASN A 216 14.02 2.66 -34.90
CA ASN A 216 15.04 1.95 -34.11
C ASN A 216 16.39 2.71 -34.04
N ASN A 217 16.39 4.00 -34.33
CA ASN A 217 17.57 4.88 -34.32
C ASN A 217 17.26 6.16 -33.55
#